data_AF-A0A924YDV1-F1
#
_entry.id   AF-A0A924YDV1-F1
#
_cell.length_a   1.000
_cell.length_b   1.000
_cell.length_c   1.000
_cell.angle_alpha   90.00
_cell.angle_beta   90.00
_cell.angle_gamma   90.00
#
_symmetry.space_group_name_H-M   'P 1'
#
loop_
_entity.id
_entity.type
_entity.pdbx_description
1 polymer ?
#
loop_
_entity_poly.entity_id
_entity_poly.type
_entity_poly.pdbx_seq_one_letter_code
_entity_poly.pdbx_strand_id
1 'polypeptide(L)'
;MANPFIQSHIKTLPIFARLTPEQLDWLTEAFQVLRFDSGKIVFQQGRPTQGMFVVVDGRGVLTQTGPDSVERHTGSLSDNQYINEAALFAEGVEFSTLRVTEASVILFLSRQRLDVLFELHPEIEPNLVVQQHQFQPAAKPSFPGQRANETALMIFRRHPWVFLRRTWLPVLLMIVLLLLASTMPAPLLIAAFTGLAFVLPGGMMLYFYLEWHNDRVVITDQRVIREERVITTLRTTVSEVPLERVHEVNAILPPYDPFARLFNYGAIFIKTAGDAGNVTLTFVPNPRQVQEVIFTNRKRYQELAEQQQRVAIRGDIEKILGPIIGAKPQSGPMSLSTTPDTAAGASAAVDSAADAPPLGATLLQFQTRYVNEKGETVYRKHIAIWWQHMSLPLLLIAGSLIALVLTFINVIEPSLRAISIPGGLAGLAVGIIGCFWVDWDWRNDMYIVGDRTVTLIHRRPLWLQNQNDQVLLSQVDSVVASSGGLFDNLLGMGDVRISLVGGDKGSEKVFERVPQPEQIQAEISSRQARTKAQIEEVDTRRQREAIAEYLTAYHETLTRNSPTGVINASAAPPPTVNPAPPAAPVPRPLRDGSRPPGVPRILPDSSSDTDSDSGNY
;
A
#
# COMPACT_ATOMS: atom_id res chain seq x y z
N MET A 1 11.02 -2.81 -51.67
CA MET A 1 10.20 -3.84 -50.99
C MET A 1 10.38 -3.61 -49.51
N ALA A 2 9.28 -3.31 -48.80
CA ALA A 2 9.32 -2.98 -47.38
C ALA A 2 9.96 -4.11 -46.56
N ASN A 3 10.78 -3.75 -45.57
CA ASN A 3 11.44 -4.72 -44.70
C ASN A 3 10.40 -5.30 -43.72
N PRO A 4 10.01 -6.58 -43.83
CA PRO A 4 8.92 -7.16 -43.04
C PRO A 4 9.22 -7.14 -41.53
N PHE A 5 10.51 -7.15 -41.15
CA PHE A 5 10.93 -7.04 -39.76
C PHE A 5 10.60 -5.67 -39.16
N ILE A 6 10.88 -4.58 -39.89
CA ILE A 6 10.61 -3.23 -39.40
C ILE A 6 9.09 -3.00 -39.36
N GLN A 7 8.39 -3.43 -40.40
CA GLN A 7 6.94 -3.28 -40.51
C GLN A 7 6.17 -3.96 -39.36
N SER A 8 6.60 -5.16 -38.93
CA SER A 8 5.96 -5.87 -37.82
C SER A 8 6.08 -5.15 -36.47
N HIS A 9 7.17 -4.40 -36.26
CA HIS A 9 7.44 -3.69 -35.01
C HIS A 9 6.87 -2.26 -34.99
N ILE A 10 6.79 -1.60 -36.15
CA ILE A 10 6.19 -0.25 -36.25
C ILE A 10 4.67 -0.32 -36.11
N LYS A 11 4.03 -1.35 -36.65
CA LYS A 11 2.56 -1.49 -36.63
C LYS A 11 1.97 -1.57 -35.21
N THR A 12 2.75 -2.01 -34.22
CA THR A 12 2.31 -2.11 -32.83
C THR A 12 2.37 -0.77 -32.09
N LEU A 13 3.02 0.24 -32.66
CA LEU A 13 3.25 1.52 -31.98
C LEU A 13 2.01 2.43 -32.07
N PRO A 14 1.53 3.00 -30.94
CA PRO A 14 0.35 3.86 -30.91
C PRO A 14 0.42 5.08 -31.84
N ILE A 15 1.60 5.66 -32.04
CA ILE A 15 1.82 6.82 -32.91
C ILE A 15 1.51 6.53 -34.39
N PHE A 16 1.62 5.26 -34.81
CA PHE A 16 1.40 4.82 -36.19
C PHE A 16 0.07 4.07 -36.37
N ALA A 17 -0.75 3.97 -35.34
CA ALA A 17 -1.97 3.17 -35.34
C ALA A 17 -3.05 3.65 -36.32
N ARG A 18 -2.98 4.91 -36.79
CA ARG A 18 -3.93 5.51 -37.74
C ARG A 18 -3.46 5.44 -39.20
N LEU A 19 -2.24 4.96 -39.46
CA LEU A 19 -1.71 4.84 -40.81
C LEU A 19 -2.34 3.66 -41.55
N THR A 20 -2.59 3.84 -42.85
CA THR A 20 -3.01 2.74 -43.72
C THR A 20 -1.84 1.78 -43.97
N PRO A 21 -2.09 0.52 -44.39
CA PRO A 21 -1.02 -0.43 -44.69
C PRO A 21 0.00 0.10 -45.71
N GLU A 22 -0.46 0.82 -46.74
CA GLU A 22 0.40 1.44 -47.76
C GLU A 22 1.26 2.57 -47.19
N GLN A 23 0.70 3.39 -46.30
CA GLN A 23 1.45 4.45 -45.61
C GLN A 23 2.53 3.88 -44.68
N LEU A 24 2.26 2.73 -44.06
CA LEU A 24 3.19 2.03 -43.17
C LEU A 24 4.37 1.43 -43.96
N ASP A 25 4.15 1.00 -45.21
CA ASP A 25 5.21 0.54 -46.10
C ASP A 25 6.19 1.68 -46.44
N TRP A 26 5.68 2.88 -46.75
CA TRP A 26 6.53 4.05 -47.00
C TRP A 26 7.35 4.44 -45.77
N LEU A 27 6.72 4.42 -44.59
CA LEU A 27 7.40 4.72 -43.33
C LEU A 27 8.50 3.70 -43.00
N THR A 28 8.30 2.43 -43.38
CA THR A 28 9.28 1.36 -43.16
C THR A 28 10.63 1.65 -43.81
N GLU A 29 10.64 2.35 -44.95
CA GLU A 29 11.87 2.73 -45.66
C GLU A 29 12.64 3.88 -44.97
N ALA A 30 11.94 4.70 -44.16
CA ALA A 30 12.55 5.80 -43.44
C ALA A 30 13.33 5.35 -42.19
N PHE A 31 12.95 4.22 -41.59
CA PHE A 31 13.59 3.69 -40.38
C PHE A 31 14.99 3.11 -40.63
N GLN A 32 15.88 3.29 -39.66
CA GLN A 32 17.22 2.71 -39.63
C GLN A 32 17.30 1.66 -38.53
N VAL A 33 17.99 0.54 -38.79
CA VAL A 33 18.28 -0.47 -37.77
C VAL A 33 19.66 -0.22 -37.20
N LEU A 34 19.73 0.13 -35.92
CA LEU A 34 20.97 0.32 -35.18
C LEU A 34 21.20 -0.86 -34.22
N ARG A 35 22.44 -1.31 -34.11
CA ARG A 35 22.85 -2.37 -33.18
C ARG A 35 23.85 -1.81 -32.19
N PHE A 36 23.61 -2.04 -30.91
CA PHE A 36 24.45 -1.57 -29.81
C PHE A 36 24.88 -2.74 -28.95
N ASP A 37 26.16 -2.76 -28.57
CA ASP A 37 26.66 -3.69 -27.56
C ASP A 37 26.30 -3.20 -26.16
N SER A 38 26.28 -4.12 -25.20
CA SER A 38 26.07 -3.82 -23.79
C SER A 38 27.03 -2.74 -23.28
N GLY A 39 26.50 -1.78 -22.53
CA GLY A 39 27.23 -0.65 -21.94
C GLY A 39 27.39 0.57 -22.84
N LYS A 40 26.99 0.52 -24.11
CA LYS A 40 27.09 1.65 -25.04
C LYS A 40 26.00 2.69 -24.80
N ILE A 41 26.32 3.95 -25.07
CA ILE A 41 25.39 5.08 -24.96
C ILE A 41 24.75 5.33 -26.33
N VAL A 42 23.42 5.37 -26.38
CA VAL A 42 22.63 5.64 -27.60
C VAL A 42 22.58 7.15 -27.85
N PHE A 43 22.24 7.93 -26.82
CA PHE A 43 22.26 9.39 -26.83
C PHE A 43 22.57 9.93 -25.43
N GLN A 44 23.07 11.16 -25.37
CA GLN A 44 23.49 11.83 -24.13
C GLN A 44 22.61 13.02 -23.81
N GLN A 45 22.34 13.22 -22.52
CA GLN A 45 21.63 14.39 -22.00
C GLN A 45 22.28 15.70 -22.50
N GLY A 46 21.45 16.67 -22.85
CA GLY A 46 21.85 18.00 -23.29
C GLY A 46 22.30 18.08 -24.76
N ARG A 47 22.34 16.95 -25.48
CA ARG A 47 22.53 16.96 -26.94
C ARG A 47 21.23 17.32 -27.66
N PRO A 48 21.27 17.89 -28.87
CA PRO A 48 20.08 18.11 -29.67
C PRO A 48 19.38 16.78 -29.98
N THR A 49 18.04 16.77 -29.89
CA THR A 49 17.25 15.58 -30.26
C THR A 49 17.32 15.34 -31.76
N GLN A 50 17.54 14.10 -32.16
CA GLN A 50 17.74 13.73 -33.58
C GLN A 50 16.50 13.04 -34.19
N GLY A 51 15.66 12.45 -33.36
CA GLY A 51 14.49 11.70 -33.78
C GLY A 51 14.05 10.70 -32.72
N MET A 52 13.20 9.78 -33.14
CA MET A 52 12.57 8.77 -32.29
C MET A 52 13.37 7.46 -32.31
N PHE A 53 13.45 6.82 -31.14
CA PHE A 53 14.09 5.52 -30.97
C PHE A 53 13.07 4.49 -30.49
N VAL A 54 13.09 3.29 -31.07
CA VAL A 54 12.24 2.15 -30.72
C VAL A 54 13.15 0.97 -30.41
N VAL A 55 13.07 0.44 -29.20
CA VAL A 55 13.85 -0.74 -28.81
C VAL A 55 13.10 -1.98 -29.28
N VAL A 56 13.71 -2.77 -30.16
CA VAL A 56 13.12 -4.01 -30.67
C VAL A 56 13.54 -5.21 -29.82
N ASP A 57 14.81 -5.23 -29.43
CA ASP A 57 15.39 -6.31 -28.64
C ASP A 57 16.44 -5.73 -27.69
N GLY A 58 16.38 -6.14 -26.42
CA GLY A 58 17.31 -5.79 -25.36
C GLY A 58 16.85 -4.64 -24.46
N ARG A 59 17.74 -4.23 -23.55
CA ARG A 59 17.38 -3.30 -22.46
C ARG A 59 18.32 -2.11 -22.38
N GLY A 60 17.74 -0.96 -22.06
CA GLY A 60 18.47 0.26 -21.78
C GLY A 60 18.00 0.93 -20.50
N VAL A 61 18.88 1.74 -19.93
CA VAL A 61 18.61 2.52 -18.73
C VAL A 61 18.80 4.00 -19.08
N LEU A 62 17.85 4.81 -18.62
CA LEU A 62 17.89 6.25 -18.74
C LEU A 62 18.47 6.82 -17.45
N THR A 63 19.56 7.58 -17.57
CA THR A 63 20.15 8.31 -16.45
C THR A 63 20.06 9.81 -16.68
N GLN A 64 19.78 10.56 -15.63
CA GLN A 64 19.80 12.02 -15.65
C GLN A 64 20.87 12.53 -14.69
N THR A 65 21.77 13.35 -15.20
CA THR A 65 22.80 14.04 -14.42
C THR A 65 22.21 15.35 -13.89
N GLY A 66 22.11 15.46 -12.56
CA GLY A 66 21.66 16.68 -11.89
C GLY A 66 22.71 17.80 -11.88
N PRO A 67 22.35 19.03 -11.42
CA PRO A 67 23.30 20.16 -11.27
C PRO A 67 24.50 19.84 -10.38
N ASP A 68 24.31 18.88 -9.48
CA ASP A 68 25.23 18.30 -8.51
C ASP A 68 26.19 17.24 -9.13
N SER A 69 26.18 17.05 -10.46
CA SER A 69 27.01 16.09 -11.21
C SER A 69 26.82 14.61 -10.82
N VAL A 70 25.74 14.29 -10.13
CA VAL A 70 25.36 12.91 -9.77
C VAL A 70 24.38 12.35 -10.80
N GLU A 71 24.67 11.17 -11.36
CA GLU A 71 23.75 10.44 -12.24
C GLU A 71 22.65 9.75 -11.43
N ARG A 72 21.39 9.99 -11.78
CA ARG A 72 20.21 9.35 -11.19
C ARG A 72 19.47 8.53 -12.23
N HIS A 73 19.16 7.27 -11.92
CA HIS A 73 18.32 6.43 -12.76
C HIS A 73 16.91 7.01 -12.83
N THR A 74 16.48 7.37 -14.04
CA THR A 74 15.18 8.01 -14.30
C THR A 74 14.16 7.04 -14.88
N GLY A 75 14.63 5.96 -15.50
CA GLY A 75 13.79 4.90 -16.05
C GLY A 75 14.60 3.82 -16.77
N SER A 76 13.89 2.84 -17.33
CA SER A 76 14.45 1.79 -18.18
C SER A 76 13.58 1.62 -19.42
N LEU A 77 14.20 1.34 -20.55
CA LEU A 77 13.56 0.98 -21.81
C LEU A 77 13.74 -0.52 -22.04
N SER A 78 12.64 -1.21 -22.35
CA SER A 78 12.61 -2.62 -22.72
C SER A 78 12.03 -2.80 -24.13
N ASP A 79 12.04 -4.04 -24.62
CA ASP A 79 11.49 -4.44 -25.91
C ASP A 79 10.11 -3.82 -26.20
N ASN A 80 9.92 -3.40 -27.45
CA ASN A 80 8.74 -2.72 -28.00
C ASN A 80 8.36 -1.38 -27.33
N GLN A 81 9.24 -0.80 -26.52
CA GLN A 81 9.08 0.56 -26.04
C GLN A 81 9.80 1.54 -26.95
N TYR A 82 9.29 2.78 -26.99
CA TYR A 82 9.85 3.86 -27.76
C TYR A 82 9.97 5.14 -26.94
N ILE A 83 10.84 6.03 -27.38
CA ILE A 83 11.10 7.32 -26.74
C ILE A 83 11.36 8.40 -27.79
N ASN A 84 11.25 9.66 -27.37
CA ASN A 84 11.50 10.85 -28.18
C ASN A 84 10.56 10.98 -29.39
N GLU A 85 9.28 10.59 -29.27
CA GLU A 85 8.34 10.79 -30.37
C GLU A 85 8.15 12.27 -30.72
N ALA A 86 8.22 13.16 -29.73
CA ALA A 86 8.12 14.60 -29.94
C ALA A 86 9.30 15.16 -30.77
N ALA A 87 10.47 14.50 -30.75
CA ALA A 87 11.65 14.93 -31.50
C ALA A 87 11.49 14.80 -33.02
N LEU A 88 10.50 14.03 -33.48
CA LEU A 88 10.13 13.92 -34.90
C LEU A 88 9.46 15.19 -35.43
N PHE A 89 8.83 16.00 -34.57
CA PHE A 89 8.00 17.14 -34.99
C PHE A 89 8.53 18.47 -34.47
N ALA A 90 9.35 18.46 -33.40
CA ALA A 90 9.90 19.66 -32.79
C ALA A 90 11.39 19.52 -32.49
N GLU A 91 12.09 20.64 -32.58
CA GLU A 91 13.46 20.77 -32.08
C GLU A 91 13.49 20.77 -30.55
N GLY A 92 14.45 20.04 -29.98
CA GLY A 92 14.63 19.94 -28.54
C GLY A 92 16.01 19.46 -28.15
N VAL A 93 16.17 19.19 -26.87
CA VAL A 93 17.39 18.61 -26.28
C VAL A 93 17.04 17.33 -25.53
N GLU A 94 17.97 16.38 -25.54
CA GLU A 94 17.84 15.11 -24.83
C GLU A 94 17.79 15.38 -23.32
N PHE A 95 16.71 14.96 -22.65
CA PHE A 95 16.50 15.20 -21.22
C PHE A 95 17.24 14.21 -20.31
N SER A 96 17.69 13.09 -20.88
CA SER A 96 18.39 12.00 -20.21
C SER A 96 19.41 11.35 -21.14
N THR A 97 20.30 10.56 -20.57
CA THR A 97 21.28 9.74 -21.29
C THR A 97 20.75 8.32 -21.35
N LEU A 98 20.61 7.75 -22.55
CA LEU A 98 20.23 6.35 -22.73
C LEU A 98 21.48 5.49 -22.86
N ARG A 99 21.69 4.59 -21.90
CA ARG A 99 22.76 3.58 -21.94
C ARG A 99 22.16 2.18 -22.05
N VAL A 100 22.58 1.42 -23.03
CA VAL A 100 22.13 0.04 -23.22
C VAL A 100 22.81 -0.86 -22.17
N THR A 101 22.05 -1.72 -21.50
CA THR A 101 22.58 -2.68 -20.50
C THR A 101 22.82 -4.06 -21.08
N GLU A 102 22.16 -4.42 -22.17
CA GLU A 102 22.31 -5.69 -22.88
C GLU A 102 22.68 -5.42 -24.35
N ALA A 103 22.95 -6.44 -25.17
CA ALA A 103 23.10 -6.18 -26.61
C ALA A 103 21.71 -5.84 -27.17
N SER A 104 21.56 -4.70 -27.83
CA SER A 104 20.26 -4.21 -28.29
C SER A 104 20.17 -3.88 -29.76
N VAL A 105 19.00 -4.15 -30.32
CA VAL A 105 18.59 -3.72 -31.66
C VAL A 105 17.57 -2.59 -31.50
N ILE A 106 17.90 -1.41 -32.01
CA ILE A 106 17.08 -0.20 -31.91
C ILE A 106 16.72 0.28 -33.31
N LEU A 107 15.44 0.49 -33.57
CA LEU A 107 14.98 1.19 -34.76
C LEU A 107 15.00 2.69 -34.52
N PHE A 108 15.65 3.43 -35.41
CA PHE A 108 15.77 4.88 -35.33
C PHE A 108 15.09 5.54 -36.51
N LEU A 109 14.18 6.47 -36.22
CA LEU A 109 13.57 7.36 -37.20
C LEU A 109 14.06 8.77 -36.94
N SER A 110 14.95 9.26 -37.81
CA SER A 110 15.43 10.64 -37.74
C SER A 110 14.37 11.62 -38.25
N ARG A 111 14.30 12.81 -37.64
CA ARG A 111 13.43 13.89 -38.13
C ARG A 111 13.64 14.20 -39.61
N GLN A 112 14.89 14.34 -40.05
CA GLN A 112 15.24 14.63 -41.45
C GLN A 112 14.65 13.64 -42.46
N ARG A 113 14.65 12.34 -42.14
CA ARG A 113 14.06 11.32 -43.03
C ARG A 113 12.55 11.36 -43.03
N LEU A 114 11.94 11.73 -41.90
CA LEU A 114 10.49 11.93 -41.83
C LEU A 114 10.09 13.17 -42.62
N ASP A 115 10.86 14.26 -42.56
CA ASP A 115 10.62 15.47 -43.33
C ASP A 115 10.65 15.19 -44.84
N VAL A 116 11.67 14.45 -45.32
CA VAL A 116 11.74 13.99 -46.73
C VAL A 116 10.54 13.10 -47.10
N LEU A 117 10.07 12.27 -46.16
CA LEU A 117 8.90 11.44 -46.39
C LEU A 117 7.61 12.28 -46.51
N PHE A 118 7.47 13.35 -45.72
CA PHE A 118 6.35 14.28 -45.83
C PHE A 118 6.37 15.07 -47.13
N GLU A 119 7.55 15.44 -47.64
CA GLU A 119 7.67 16.07 -48.96
C GLU A 119 7.20 15.16 -50.10
N LEU A 120 7.48 13.85 -50.00
CA LEU A 120 7.08 12.86 -51.01
C LEU A 120 5.62 12.39 -50.87
N HIS A 121 5.14 12.26 -49.63
CA HIS A 121 3.84 11.71 -49.28
C HIS A 121 3.14 12.56 -48.20
N PRO A 122 2.56 13.72 -48.56
CA PRO A 122 1.96 14.65 -47.60
C PRO A 122 0.73 14.08 -46.86
N GLU A 123 0.16 12.97 -47.35
CA GLU A 123 -0.99 12.30 -46.75
C GLU A 123 -0.70 11.60 -45.41
N ILE A 124 0.58 11.44 -45.05
CA ILE A 124 1.01 10.76 -43.81
C ILE A 124 0.88 11.69 -42.59
N GLU A 125 1.22 12.97 -42.76
CA GLU A 125 1.27 13.98 -41.68
C GLU A 125 -0.02 14.06 -40.83
N PRO A 126 -1.24 14.18 -41.39
CA PRO A 126 -2.46 14.32 -40.60
C PRO A 126 -2.82 13.06 -39.79
N ASN A 127 -2.25 11.91 -40.14
CA ASN A 127 -2.52 10.63 -39.48
C ASN A 127 -1.51 10.31 -38.37
N LEU A 128 -0.44 11.09 -38.22
CA LEU A 128 0.52 10.95 -37.14
C LEU A 128 0.04 11.74 -35.91
N VAL A 129 -0.51 11.02 -34.94
CA VAL A 129 -0.94 11.62 -33.67
C VAL A 129 0.17 11.47 -32.65
N VAL A 130 0.80 12.58 -32.30
CA VAL A 130 1.72 12.66 -31.16
C VAL A 130 0.91 12.53 -29.87
N GLN A 131 0.71 11.30 -29.40
CA GLN A 131 0.38 11.10 -27.99
C GLN A 131 1.66 11.34 -27.21
N GLN A 132 1.78 12.53 -26.60
CA GLN A 132 2.89 12.87 -25.71
C GLN A 132 2.95 11.85 -24.57
N HIS A 133 3.70 10.77 -24.76
CA HIS A 133 4.14 9.90 -23.67
C HIS A 133 5.32 10.62 -23.04
N GLN A 134 5.04 11.72 -22.33
CA GLN A 134 6.01 12.26 -21.40
C GLN A 134 6.34 11.12 -20.44
N PHE A 135 7.57 10.59 -20.53
CA PHE A 135 8.23 9.93 -19.42
C PHE A 135 8.23 10.95 -18.28
N GLN A 136 7.16 10.95 -17.48
CA GLN A 136 7.11 11.72 -16.26
C GLN A 136 8.15 11.07 -15.35
N PRO A 137 9.25 11.77 -15.01
CA PRO A 137 10.17 11.24 -14.02
C PRO A 137 9.35 10.89 -12.79
N ALA A 138 9.58 9.69 -12.24
CA ALA A 138 8.83 9.14 -11.11
C ALA A 138 8.49 10.27 -10.12
N ALA A 139 7.20 10.64 -10.07
CA ALA A 139 6.76 11.84 -9.37
C ALA A 139 7.31 11.79 -7.94
N LYS A 140 7.92 12.91 -7.50
CA LYS A 140 8.45 13.00 -6.14
C LYS A 140 7.37 12.54 -5.16
N PRO A 141 7.68 11.67 -4.18
CA PRO A 141 6.69 11.22 -3.22
C PRO A 141 6.05 12.43 -2.54
N SER A 142 4.71 12.48 -2.59
CA SER A 142 3.88 13.54 -2.03
C SER A 142 3.87 13.50 -0.49
N PHE A 143 4.14 12.35 0.11
CA PHE A 143 4.21 12.17 1.55
C PHE A 143 5.21 11.04 1.94
N PRO A 144 5.77 11.06 3.17
CA PRO A 144 6.67 10.00 3.62
C PRO A 144 5.93 8.65 3.71
N GLY A 145 6.53 7.58 3.19
CA GLY A 145 5.93 6.24 3.21
C GLY A 145 4.95 5.96 2.05
N GLN A 146 4.87 6.82 1.04
CA GLN A 146 4.12 6.56 -0.19
C GLN A 146 4.69 5.37 -0.96
N ARG A 147 3.83 4.44 -1.40
CA ARG A 147 4.24 3.29 -2.22
C ARG A 147 4.51 3.71 -3.67
N ALA A 148 5.34 2.94 -4.39
CA ALA A 148 5.71 3.25 -5.78
C ALA A 148 4.52 3.23 -6.76
N ASN A 149 3.48 2.45 -6.46
CA ASN A 149 2.26 2.32 -7.26
C ASN A 149 1.04 3.02 -6.63
N GLU A 150 1.27 3.95 -5.69
CA GLU A 150 0.23 4.67 -4.95
C GLU A 150 0.21 6.14 -5.37
N THR A 151 -0.98 6.67 -5.61
CA THR A 151 -1.19 8.09 -5.96
C THR A 151 -1.96 8.82 -4.87
N ALA A 152 -1.45 9.98 -4.45
CA ALA A 152 -2.12 10.82 -3.46
C ALA A 152 -3.28 11.59 -4.11
N LEU A 153 -4.50 11.29 -3.68
CA LEU A 153 -5.72 11.92 -4.21
C LEU A 153 -6.00 13.24 -3.50
N MET A 154 -5.89 13.24 -2.17
CA MET A 154 -6.18 14.42 -1.35
C MET A 154 -5.32 14.42 -0.10
N ILE A 155 -4.68 15.55 0.19
CA ILE A 155 -3.94 15.79 1.42
C ILE A 155 -4.52 17.05 2.05
N PHE A 156 -5.05 16.93 3.27
CA PHE A 156 -5.59 18.08 4.00
C PHE A 156 -5.29 17.97 5.48
N ARG A 157 -5.55 19.06 6.20
CA ARG A 157 -5.39 19.18 7.65
C ARG A 157 -6.74 19.43 8.31
N ARG A 158 -6.76 19.42 9.65
CA ARG A 158 -7.95 19.83 10.40
C ARG A 158 -8.40 21.23 9.98
N HIS A 159 -9.70 21.48 10.00
CA HIS A 159 -10.26 22.76 9.56
C HIS A 159 -9.74 23.93 10.45
N PRO A 160 -9.38 25.11 9.87
CA PRO A 160 -8.85 26.25 10.63
C PRO A 160 -9.76 26.75 11.76
N TRP A 161 -11.08 26.51 11.66
CA TRP A 161 -12.04 26.83 12.72
C TRP A 161 -11.72 26.16 14.07
N VAL A 162 -11.07 24.99 14.05
CA VAL A 162 -10.63 24.31 15.28
C VAL A 162 -9.68 25.19 16.09
N PHE A 163 -8.73 25.82 15.41
CA PHE A 163 -7.82 26.78 16.02
C PHE A 163 -8.59 28.03 16.48
N LEU A 164 -9.36 28.65 15.58
CA LEU A 164 -10.04 29.92 15.86
C LEU A 164 -11.02 29.83 17.05
N ARG A 165 -11.79 28.74 17.14
CA ARG A 165 -12.72 28.47 18.25
C ARG A 165 -11.99 28.20 19.57
N ARG A 166 -10.70 27.86 19.56
CA ARG A 166 -9.92 27.67 20.79
C ARG A 166 -9.17 28.95 21.20
N THR A 167 -8.95 29.86 20.25
CA THR A 167 -8.18 31.11 20.44
C THR A 167 -8.91 32.19 21.25
N TRP A 168 -10.24 32.19 21.31
CA TRP A 168 -10.96 33.22 22.09
C TRP A 168 -10.69 33.15 23.61
N LEU A 169 -10.39 31.97 24.15
CA LEU A 169 -10.04 31.81 25.57
C LEU A 169 -8.70 32.50 25.92
N PRO A 170 -7.59 32.23 25.21
CA PRO A 170 -6.35 33.00 25.37
C PRO A 170 -6.54 34.50 25.14
N VAL A 171 -7.32 34.91 24.15
CA VAL A 171 -7.57 36.33 23.87
C VAL A 171 -8.34 36.99 25.04
N LEU A 172 -9.35 36.33 25.58
CA LEU A 172 -10.07 36.80 26.76
C LEU A 172 -9.15 36.87 27.98
N LEU A 173 -8.31 35.85 28.20
CA LEU A 173 -7.31 35.85 29.26
C LEU A 173 -6.31 37.01 29.10
N MET A 174 -5.86 37.29 27.87
CA MET A 174 -4.99 38.43 27.55
C MET A 174 -5.68 39.75 27.91
N ILE A 175 -6.94 39.95 27.52
CA ILE A 175 -7.72 41.16 27.83
C ILE A 175 -7.87 41.34 29.35
N VAL A 176 -8.22 40.27 30.08
CA VAL A 176 -8.37 40.30 31.54
C VAL A 176 -7.05 40.66 32.22
N LEU A 177 -5.93 40.07 31.79
CA LEU A 177 -4.60 40.37 32.35
C LEU A 177 -4.16 41.80 32.05
N LEU A 178 -4.46 42.33 30.86
CA LEU A 178 -4.18 43.74 30.50
C LEU A 178 -5.04 44.71 31.32
N LEU A 179 -6.31 44.40 31.54
CA LEU A 179 -7.21 45.21 32.38
C LEU A 179 -6.78 45.15 33.86
N LEU A 180 -6.28 44.01 34.31
CA LEU A 180 -5.71 43.89 35.65
C LEU A 180 -4.40 44.70 35.77
N ALA A 181 -3.54 44.66 34.75
CA ALA A 181 -2.31 45.45 34.70
C ALA A 181 -2.59 46.96 34.82
N SER A 182 -3.65 47.46 34.20
CA SER A 182 -3.99 48.90 34.21
C SER A 182 -4.50 49.41 35.56
N THR A 183 -4.90 48.52 36.48
CA THR A 183 -5.34 48.90 37.83
C THR A 183 -4.21 48.85 38.88
N MET A 184 -3.01 48.39 38.50
CA MET A 184 -1.90 48.22 39.43
C MET A 184 -1.21 49.54 39.77
N PRO A 185 -0.96 49.84 41.07
CA PRO A 185 -0.39 51.12 41.49
C PRO A 185 1.14 51.22 41.30
N ALA A 186 1.84 50.09 41.17
CA ALA A 186 3.31 50.04 41.10
C ALA A 186 3.79 49.70 39.67
N PRO A 187 4.79 50.41 39.12
CA PRO A 187 5.25 50.22 37.74
C PRO A 187 5.83 48.82 37.48
N LEU A 188 6.46 48.22 38.49
CA LEU A 188 7.00 46.85 38.39
C LEU A 188 5.87 45.81 38.26
N LEU A 189 4.74 46.00 38.94
CA LEU A 189 3.57 45.13 38.81
C LEU A 189 2.89 45.31 37.45
N ILE A 190 2.78 46.55 36.95
CA ILE A 190 2.26 46.82 35.60
C ILE A 190 3.10 46.07 34.56
N ALA A 191 4.43 46.18 34.63
CA ALA A 191 5.33 45.48 33.72
C ALA A 191 5.20 43.95 33.84
N ALA A 192 5.10 43.41 35.07
CA ALA A 192 4.94 41.98 35.30
C ALA A 192 3.62 41.43 34.73
N PHE A 193 2.48 42.07 35.02
CA PHE A 193 1.17 41.65 34.50
C PHE A 193 1.07 41.84 32.98
N THR A 194 1.65 42.91 32.45
CA THR A 194 1.73 43.12 30.99
C THR A 194 2.55 42.02 30.32
N GLY A 195 3.73 41.69 30.87
CA GLY A 195 4.54 40.57 30.40
C GLY A 195 3.78 39.24 30.45
N LEU A 196 3.08 38.97 31.56
CA LEU A 196 2.26 37.77 31.73
C LEU A 196 1.10 37.70 30.73
N ALA A 197 0.47 38.85 30.43
CA ALA A 197 -0.62 38.97 29.46
C ALA A 197 -0.21 38.58 28.04
N PHE A 198 1.07 38.73 27.68
CA PHE A 198 1.58 38.28 26.38
C PHE A 198 2.14 36.87 26.42
N VAL A 199 2.92 36.53 27.46
CA VAL A 199 3.62 35.23 27.53
C VAL A 199 2.65 34.07 27.69
N LEU A 200 1.69 34.14 28.63
CA LEU A 200 0.77 33.03 28.88
C LEU A 200 -0.20 32.82 27.70
N PRO A 201 -1.04 33.81 27.33
CA PRO A 201 -1.89 33.70 26.13
C PRO A 201 -1.14 33.42 24.84
N GLY A 202 0.03 34.04 24.62
CA GLY A 202 0.86 33.81 23.45
C GLY A 202 1.38 32.37 23.38
N GLY A 203 1.85 31.82 24.51
CA GLY A 203 2.23 30.41 24.62
C GLY A 203 1.07 29.46 24.35
N MET A 204 -0.13 29.76 24.88
CA MET A 204 -1.33 28.97 24.60
C MET A 204 -1.76 29.04 23.12
N MET A 205 -1.69 30.22 22.50
CA MET A 205 -1.97 30.39 21.07
C MET A 205 -0.97 29.63 20.20
N LEU A 206 0.34 29.72 20.52
CA LEU A 206 1.37 28.95 19.83
C LEU A 206 1.12 27.44 19.98
N TYR A 207 0.79 26.98 21.19
CA TYR A 207 0.43 25.60 21.44
C TYR A 207 -0.76 25.14 20.59
N PHE A 208 -1.87 25.88 20.57
CA PHE A 208 -3.04 25.55 19.75
C PHE A 208 -2.75 25.60 18.26
N TYR A 209 -1.92 26.54 17.83
CA TYR A 209 -1.49 26.64 16.44
C TYR A 209 -0.69 25.41 16.03
N LEU A 210 0.31 25.02 16.82
CA LEU A 210 1.13 23.85 16.53
C LEU A 210 0.30 22.56 16.53
N GLU A 211 -0.60 22.39 17.50
CA GLU A 211 -1.50 21.23 17.57
C GLU A 211 -2.40 21.14 16.33
N TRP A 212 -2.95 22.27 15.88
CA TRP A 212 -3.74 22.32 14.65
C TRP A 212 -2.88 22.09 13.39
N HIS A 213 -1.65 22.62 13.37
CA HIS A 213 -0.78 22.57 12.20
C HIS A 213 -0.23 21.17 11.94
N ASN A 214 0.02 20.38 12.99
CA ASN A 214 0.72 19.10 12.88
C ASN A 214 -0.15 17.93 12.43
N ASP A 215 -1.47 18.03 12.58
CA ASP A 215 -2.39 16.95 12.22
C ASP A 215 -2.71 16.94 10.72
N ARG A 216 -2.53 15.78 10.08
CA ARG A 216 -2.78 15.61 8.64
C ARG A 216 -3.54 14.32 8.32
N VAL A 217 -4.33 14.40 7.25
CA VAL A 217 -5.04 13.28 6.66
C VAL A 217 -4.63 13.18 5.20
N VAL A 218 -4.22 11.98 4.80
CA VAL A 218 -3.81 11.65 3.44
C VAL A 218 -4.75 10.58 2.92
N ILE A 219 -5.37 10.83 1.78
CA ILE A 219 -6.24 9.88 1.08
C ILE A 219 -5.56 9.54 -0.22
N THR A 220 -5.34 8.26 -0.46
CA THR A 220 -4.73 7.72 -1.67
C THR A 220 -5.69 6.80 -2.40
N ASP A 221 -5.29 6.37 -3.60
CA ASP A 221 -6.02 5.38 -4.39
C ASP A 221 -6.09 3.99 -3.72
N GLN A 222 -5.23 3.72 -2.74
CA GLN A 222 -5.16 2.42 -2.06
C GLN A 222 -5.59 2.45 -0.59
N ARG A 223 -5.46 3.59 0.12
CA ARG A 223 -5.64 3.66 1.57
C ARG A 223 -5.96 5.07 2.08
N VAL A 224 -6.45 5.13 3.32
CA VAL A 224 -6.61 6.36 4.09
C VAL A 224 -5.64 6.34 5.26
N ILE A 225 -4.84 7.40 5.39
CA ILE A 225 -3.82 7.56 6.42
C ILE A 225 -4.18 8.79 7.26
N ARG A 226 -4.17 8.62 8.58
CA ARG A 226 -4.36 9.69 9.56
C ARG A 226 -3.12 9.76 10.45
N GLU A 227 -2.49 10.92 10.47
CA GLU A 227 -1.37 11.21 11.36
C GLU A 227 -1.76 12.29 12.37
N GLU A 228 -1.65 11.93 13.64
CA GLU A 228 -1.93 12.79 14.78
C GLU A 228 -0.69 12.96 15.63
N ARG A 229 -0.34 14.20 15.96
CA ARG A 229 0.83 14.53 16.77
C ARG A 229 0.42 15.42 17.95
N VAL A 230 0.27 14.82 19.12
CA VAL A 230 -0.11 15.51 20.35
C VAL A 230 1.14 16.07 21.01
N ILE A 231 1.25 17.40 21.09
CA ILE A 231 2.48 18.06 21.57
C ILE A 231 2.66 17.90 23.08
N THR A 232 1.58 17.96 23.85
CA THR A 232 1.63 17.85 25.32
C THR A 232 2.18 16.50 25.77
N THR A 233 1.73 15.43 25.13
CA THR A 233 2.17 14.06 25.43
C THR A 233 3.37 13.65 24.58
N LEU A 234 3.82 14.50 23.65
CA LEU A 234 4.79 14.14 22.60
C LEU A 234 4.41 12.79 22.00
N ARG A 235 3.14 12.61 21.63
CA ARG A 235 2.63 11.34 21.11
C ARG A 235 2.36 11.47 19.63
N THR A 236 3.00 10.65 18.81
CA THR A 236 2.70 10.52 17.40
C THR A 236 1.89 9.26 17.19
N THR A 237 0.79 9.33 16.46
CA THR A 237 -0.04 8.18 16.10
C THR A 237 -0.34 8.23 14.62
N VAL A 238 0.07 7.19 13.89
CA VAL A 238 -0.17 7.00 12.46
C VAL A 238 -1.12 5.83 12.30
N SER A 239 -2.33 6.09 11.84
CA SER A 239 -3.37 5.09 11.59
C SER A 239 -3.59 4.94 10.10
N GLU A 240 -3.60 3.70 9.62
CA GLU A 240 -3.80 3.38 8.22
C GLU A 240 -4.93 2.37 8.03
N VAL A 241 -5.82 2.67 7.07
CA VAL A 241 -6.92 1.80 6.66
C VAL A 241 -6.89 1.61 5.14
N PRO A 242 -6.76 0.38 4.62
CA PRO A 242 -6.88 0.09 3.19
C PRO A 242 -8.28 0.44 2.65
N LEU A 243 -8.35 1.08 1.48
CA LEU A 243 -9.60 1.58 0.89
C LEU A 243 -10.61 0.47 0.59
N GLU A 244 -10.12 -0.72 0.26
CA GLU A 244 -10.89 -1.95 0.06
C GLU A 244 -11.61 -2.47 1.33
N ARG A 245 -11.06 -2.19 2.53
CA ARG A 245 -11.62 -2.63 3.82
C ARG A 245 -12.65 -1.67 4.35
N VAL A 246 -12.73 -0.47 3.76
CA VAL A 246 -13.74 0.51 4.11
C VAL A 246 -15.12 0.00 3.71
N HIS A 247 -15.97 -0.28 4.69
CA HIS A 247 -17.34 -0.74 4.46
C HIS A 247 -18.30 0.42 4.28
N GLU A 248 -18.24 1.39 5.19
CA GLU A 248 -19.15 2.52 5.22
C GLU A 248 -18.36 3.80 5.53
N VAL A 249 -18.68 4.88 4.80
CA VAL A 249 -18.11 6.21 5.04
C VAL A 249 -19.28 7.14 5.28
N ASN A 250 -19.41 7.67 6.49
CA ASN A 250 -20.48 8.58 6.86
C ASN A 250 -19.92 9.98 7.16
N ALA A 251 -20.27 10.95 6.32
CA ALA A 251 -20.04 12.36 6.59
C ALA A 251 -21.19 12.93 7.43
N ILE A 252 -20.90 13.35 8.65
CA ILE A 252 -21.85 14.06 9.51
C ILE A 252 -21.41 15.52 9.70
N LEU A 253 -22.37 16.44 9.62
CA LEU A 253 -22.17 17.81 10.09
C LEU A 253 -22.68 17.88 11.54
N PRO A 254 -21.86 18.33 12.52
CA PRO A 254 -22.29 18.45 13.90
C PRO A 254 -23.59 19.26 14.02
N PRO A 255 -24.68 18.70 14.58
CA PRO A 255 -25.99 19.35 14.57
C PRO A 255 -26.07 20.59 15.48
N TYR A 256 -25.26 20.62 16.54
CA TYR A 256 -25.24 21.69 17.54
C TYR A 256 -24.22 22.80 17.26
N ASP A 257 -23.50 22.73 16.14
CA ASP A 257 -22.48 23.72 15.79
C ASP A 257 -22.94 24.53 14.56
N PRO A 258 -23.45 25.77 14.74
CA PRO A 258 -23.95 26.57 13.62
C PRO A 258 -22.85 26.91 12.61
N PHE A 259 -21.59 26.95 13.06
CA PHE A 259 -20.45 27.24 12.21
C PHE A 259 -20.05 26.07 11.30
N ALA A 260 -20.47 24.84 11.62
CA ALA A 260 -20.22 23.68 10.78
C ALA A 260 -20.88 23.82 9.40
N ARG A 261 -22.08 24.42 9.36
CA ARG A 261 -22.79 24.69 8.10
C ARG A 261 -22.22 25.90 7.37
N LEU A 262 -21.81 26.93 8.12
CA LEU A 262 -21.26 28.15 7.54
C LEU A 262 -19.91 27.93 6.87
N PHE A 263 -19.01 27.18 7.52
CA PHE A 263 -17.66 26.90 7.01
C PHE A 263 -17.52 25.50 6.37
N ASN A 264 -18.63 24.78 6.22
CA ASN A 264 -18.69 23.44 5.61
C ASN A 264 -17.64 22.45 6.15
N TYR A 265 -17.48 22.37 7.48
CA TYR A 265 -16.67 21.33 8.11
C TYR A 265 -17.56 20.29 8.79
N GLY A 266 -17.05 19.08 8.93
CA GLY A 266 -17.77 18.01 9.64
C GLY A 266 -16.85 16.91 10.15
N ALA A 267 -17.43 15.78 10.50
CA ALA A 267 -16.71 14.57 10.85
C ALA A 267 -17.02 13.47 9.83
N ILE A 268 -16.03 12.62 9.57
CA ILE A 268 -16.18 11.45 8.70
C ILE A 268 -15.89 10.22 9.56
N PHE A 269 -16.87 9.33 9.63
CA PHE A 269 -16.71 8.02 10.24
C PHE A 269 -16.45 6.99 9.15
N ILE A 270 -15.26 6.42 9.18
CA ILE A 270 -14.85 5.32 8.31
C ILE A 270 -15.02 4.05 9.12
N LYS A 271 -16.02 3.23 8.76
CA LYS A 271 -16.21 1.92 9.36
C LYS A 271 -15.53 0.85 8.53
N THR A 272 -14.80 -0.03 9.20
CA THR A 272 -14.13 -1.18 8.60
C THR A 272 -14.85 -2.47 9.00
N ALA A 273 -14.26 -3.63 8.72
CA ALA A 273 -14.88 -4.91 9.00
C ALA A 273 -14.94 -5.26 10.50
N GLY A 274 -14.03 -4.71 11.31
CA GLY A 274 -14.03 -4.83 12.75
C GLY A 274 -14.14 -3.48 13.46
N ASP A 275 -14.67 -3.47 14.68
CA ASP A 275 -14.81 -2.25 15.47
C ASP A 275 -13.45 -1.63 15.88
N ALA A 276 -12.41 -2.46 15.96
CA ALA A 276 -11.05 -2.06 16.24
C ALA A 276 -10.35 -1.33 15.07
N GLY A 277 -10.88 -1.42 13.84
CA GLY A 277 -10.33 -0.74 12.66
C GLY A 277 -11.02 0.58 12.29
N ASN A 278 -12.08 0.94 13.03
CA ASN A 278 -12.86 2.14 12.76
C ASN A 278 -12.04 3.42 12.97
N VAL A 279 -11.99 4.29 11.96
CA VAL A 279 -11.28 5.57 12.01
C VAL A 279 -12.27 6.72 11.96
N THR A 280 -12.13 7.64 12.92
CA THR A 280 -12.92 8.88 12.96
C THR A 280 -12.05 10.07 12.59
N LEU A 281 -12.42 10.77 11.51
CA LEU A 281 -11.82 12.02 11.11
C LEU A 281 -12.70 13.15 11.62
N THR A 282 -12.19 14.01 12.50
CA THR A 282 -12.93 15.16 13.04
C THR A 282 -12.49 16.46 12.38
N PHE A 283 -13.42 17.40 12.22
CA PHE A 283 -13.18 18.73 11.64
C PHE A 283 -12.55 18.66 10.23
N VAL A 284 -13.08 17.78 9.39
CA VAL A 284 -12.69 17.63 7.99
C VAL A 284 -13.28 18.79 7.18
N PRO A 285 -12.47 19.52 6.37
CA PRO A 285 -12.98 20.49 5.40
C PRO A 285 -13.78 19.78 4.30
N ASN A 286 -14.95 20.33 3.94
CA ASN A 286 -15.82 19.78 2.89
C ASN A 286 -16.05 18.25 3.04
N PRO A 287 -16.66 17.78 4.15
CA PRO A 287 -16.72 16.36 4.48
C PRO A 287 -17.46 15.52 3.42
N ARG A 288 -18.44 16.11 2.72
CA ARG A 288 -19.16 15.47 1.61
C ARG A 288 -18.25 15.18 0.42
N GLN A 289 -17.38 16.12 0.05
CA GLN A 289 -16.42 15.94 -1.05
C GLN A 289 -15.42 14.84 -0.72
N VAL A 290 -14.91 14.82 0.51
CA VAL A 290 -13.99 13.78 0.97
C VAL A 290 -14.65 12.40 0.96
N GLN A 291 -15.89 12.30 1.45
CA GLN A 291 -16.69 11.08 1.38
C GLN A 291 -16.88 10.61 -0.07
N GLU A 292 -17.22 11.51 -0.99
CA GLU A 292 -17.39 11.21 -2.42
C GLU A 292 -16.08 10.73 -3.07
N VAL A 293 -14.94 11.34 -2.75
CA VAL A 293 -13.63 10.90 -3.22
C VAL A 293 -13.33 9.48 -2.74
N ILE A 294 -13.56 9.18 -1.46
CA ILE A 294 -13.32 7.83 -0.91
C ILE A 294 -14.25 6.80 -1.58
N PHE A 295 -15.55 7.10 -1.71
CA PHE A 295 -16.50 6.18 -2.35
C PHE A 295 -16.22 5.97 -3.84
N THR A 296 -15.93 7.04 -4.58
CA THR A 296 -15.67 6.97 -6.02
C THR A 296 -14.42 6.14 -6.29
N ASN A 297 -13.35 6.32 -5.51
CA ASN A 297 -12.13 5.54 -5.67
C ASN A 297 -12.30 4.09 -5.22
N ARG A 298 -13.06 3.83 -4.15
CA ARG A 298 -13.43 2.45 -3.79
C ARG A 298 -14.18 1.76 -4.94
N LYS A 299 -15.17 2.43 -5.53
CA LYS A 299 -15.94 1.87 -6.66
C LYS A 299 -15.06 1.66 -7.89
N ARG A 300 -14.20 2.62 -8.22
CA ARG A 300 -13.23 2.51 -9.33
C ARG A 300 -12.28 1.34 -9.13
N TYR A 301 -11.79 1.14 -7.91
CA TYR A 301 -10.94 0.00 -7.57
C TYR A 301 -11.67 -1.33 -7.80
N GLN A 302 -12.93 -1.43 -7.38
CA GLN A 302 -13.76 -2.61 -7.61
C GLN A 302 -14.04 -2.84 -9.10
N GLU A 303 -14.41 -1.79 -9.85
CA GLU A 303 -14.69 -1.87 -11.28
C GLU A 303 -13.45 -2.26 -12.08
N LEU A 304 -12.26 -1.75 -11.73
CA LEU A 304 -10.99 -2.14 -12.37
C LEU A 304 -10.70 -3.62 -12.17
N ALA A 305 -10.88 -4.13 -10.95
CA ALA A 305 -10.72 -5.55 -10.64
C ALA A 305 -11.70 -6.42 -11.46
N GLU A 306 -12.97 -6.02 -11.53
CA GLU A 306 -13.98 -6.72 -12.35
C GLU A 306 -13.69 -6.66 -13.85
N GLN A 307 -13.22 -5.52 -14.37
CA GLN A 307 -12.89 -5.37 -15.78
C GLN A 307 -11.68 -6.22 -16.17
N GLN A 308 -10.63 -6.22 -15.35
CA GLN A 308 -9.48 -7.11 -15.54
C GLN A 308 -9.92 -8.58 -15.56
N GLN A 309 -10.85 -8.95 -14.67
CA GLN A 309 -11.43 -10.28 -14.65
C GLN A 309 -12.23 -10.60 -15.94
N ARG A 310 -13.06 -9.68 -16.42
CA ARG A 310 -13.83 -9.87 -17.68
C ARG A 310 -12.94 -9.99 -18.91
N VAL A 311 -11.89 -9.18 -19.01
CA VAL A 311 -10.94 -9.22 -20.13
C VAL A 311 -10.18 -10.55 -20.12
N ALA A 312 -9.75 -11.02 -18.95
CA ALA A 312 -9.11 -12.32 -18.80
C ALA A 312 -10.04 -13.46 -19.27
N ILE A 313 -11.31 -13.48 -18.80
CA ILE A 313 -12.30 -14.49 -19.21
C ILE A 313 -12.52 -14.47 -20.72
N ARG A 314 -12.65 -13.27 -21.33
CA ARG A 314 -12.88 -13.14 -22.78
C ARG A 314 -11.70 -13.67 -23.61
N GLY A 315 -10.47 -13.32 -23.22
CA GLY A 315 -9.27 -13.83 -23.90
C GLY A 315 -9.14 -15.35 -23.84
N ASP A 316 -9.55 -15.95 -22.72
CA ASP A 316 -9.50 -17.41 -22.54
C ASP A 316 -10.58 -18.13 -23.36
N ILE A 317 -11.80 -17.59 -23.42
CA ILE A 317 -12.86 -18.08 -24.32
C ILE A 317 -12.35 -18.07 -25.77
N GLU A 318 -11.70 -16.99 -26.21
CA GLU A 318 -11.15 -16.88 -27.56
C GLU A 318 -10.02 -17.87 -27.82
N LYS A 319 -9.14 -18.10 -26.84
CA LYS A 319 -8.06 -19.11 -26.92
C LYS A 319 -8.60 -20.55 -27.04
N ILE A 320 -9.72 -20.85 -26.39
CA ILE A 320 -10.33 -22.20 -26.38
C ILE A 320 -11.25 -22.42 -27.60
N LEU A 321 -12.02 -21.40 -28.02
CA LEU A 321 -12.91 -21.46 -29.19
C LEU A 321 -12.20 -21.19 -30.52
N GLY A 322 -11.08 -20.48 -30.51
CA GLY A 322 -10.28 -20.17 -31.71
C GLY A 322 -9.91 -21.41 -32.54
N PRO A 323 -9.43 -22.51 -31.93
CA PRO A 323 -9.19 -23.78 -32.63
C PRO A 323 -10.45 -24.45 -33.21
N ILE A 324 -11.64 -24.13 -32.68
CA ILE A 324 -12.91 -24.82 -32.97
C ILE A 324 -13.70 -24.11 -34.08
N ILE A 325 -13.58 -22.79 -34.20
CA ILE A 325 -14.33 -21.98 -35.19
C ILE A 325 -13.60 -21.88 -36.54
N GLY A 326 -12.42 -22.50 -36.69
CA GLY A 326 -11.67 -22.44 -37.95
C GLY A 326 -11.13 -21.03 -38.25
N ALA A 327 -10.98 -20.19 -37.23
CA ALA A 327 -10.25 -18.94 -37.36
C ALA A 327 -8.76 -19.27 -37.40
N LYS A 328 -8.11 -19.00 -38.54
CA LYS A 328 -6.67 -19.15 -38.71
C LYS A 328 -5.93 -18.49 -37.54
N PRO A 329 -5.03 -19.20 -36.85
CA PRO A 329 -4.23 -18.61 -35.78
C PRO A 329 -3.31 -17.55 -36.40
N GLN A 330 -3.48 -16.29 -36.02
CA GLN A 330 -2.39 -15.33 -36.15
C GLN A 330 -1.39 -15.63 -35.04
N SER A 331 -0.34 -16.32 -35.44
CA SER A 331 0.87 -16.57 -34.68
C SER A 331 1.55 -15.25 -34.33
N GLY A 332 1.48 -14.87 -33.06
CA GLY A 332 2.53 -14.15 -32.37
C GLY A 332 3.00 -15.05 -31.21
N PRO A 333 4.31 -15.33 -31.05
CA PRO A 333 4.77 -16.19 -29.98
C PRO A 333 4.59 -15.46 -28.65
N MET A 334 3.51 -15.81 -27.94
CA MET A 334 3.40 -15.55 -26.52
C MET A 334 4.10 -16.70 -25.81
N SER A 335 5.40 -16.52 -25.55
CA SER A 335 6.15 -17.40 -24.68
C SER A 335 5.58 -17.30 -23.27
N LEU A 336 4.71 -18.24 -22.91
CA LEU A 336 4.58 -18.70 -21.54
C LEU A 336 5.89 -19.42 -21.20
N SER A 337 6.82 -18.71 -20.55
CA SER A 337 7.85 -19.36 -19.75
C SER A 337 7.27 -19.61 -18.35
N THR A 338 6.60 -20.74 -18.19
CA THR A 338 6.57 -21.47 -16.91
C THR A 338 7.94 -22.11 -16.71
N THR A 339 8.68 -21.69 -15.69
CA THR A 339 9.78 -22.47 -15.12
C THR A 339 9.33 -23.05 -13.77
N PRO A 340 9.38 -24.38 -13.57
CA PRO A 340 9.42 -24.97 -12.24
C PRO A 340 10.81 -24.79 -11.64
N ASP A 341 10.84 -24.54 -10.33
CA ASP A 341 12.04 -24.43 -9.51
C ASP A 341 13.02 -25.60 -9.70
N THR A 342 14.32 -25.31 -9.81
CA THR A 342 15.35 -25.82 -8.88
C THR A 342 16.58 -24.90 -8.94
N ALA A 343 17.06 -24.56 -7.75
CA ALA A 343 18.18 -23.70 -7.38
C ALA A 343 19.47 -23.82 -8.22
N ALA A 344 20.16 -22.68 -8.42
CA ALA A 344 21.45 -22.37 -7.79
C ALA A 344 22.18 -21.16 -8.46
N GLY A 345 22.37 -20.08 -7.70
CA GLY A 345 23.65 -19.35 -7.63
C GLY A 345 23.94 -18.18 -8.59
N ALA A 346 24.40 -17.07 -7.99
CA ALA A 346 25.03 -15.85 -8.55
C ALA A 346 24.07 -14.79 -9.12
N SER A 347 24.02 -13.53 -8.69
CA SER A 347 24.93 -12.72 -7.84
C SER A 347 24.15 -11.49 -7.33
N ALA A 348 24.02 -11.36 -6.00
CA ALA A 348 23.93 -10.07 -5.35
C ALA A 348 25.34 -9.74 -4.83
N ALA A 349 26.19 -9.19 -5.71
CA ALA A 349 27.46 -8.62 -5.33
C ALA A 349 27.27 -7.12 -5.09
N VAL A 350 26.79 -6.80 -3.89
CA VAL A 350 27.21 -5.60 -3.16
C VAL A 350 28.03 -6.13 -1.99
N ASP A 351 29.34 -6.03 -2.17
CA ASP A 351 30.42 -6.10 -1.19
C ASP A 351 30.08 -6.70 0.19
N SER A 352 30.29 -8.00 0.31
CA SER A 352 30.58 -8.66 1.58
C SER A 352 32.00 -9.19 1.50
N ALA A 353 32.96 -8.36 1.91
CA ALA A 353 34.30 -8.80 2.23
C ALA A 353 34.21 -9.79 3.40
N ALA A 354 34.54 -11.05 3.12
CA ALA A 354 34.84 -12.04 4.13
C ALA A 354 36.21 -11.70 4.73
N ASP A 355 36.20 -10.86 5.75
CA ASP A 355 37.24 -10.84 6.75
C ASP A 355 36.69 -11.52 8.02
N ALA A 356 37.58 -12.21 8.72
CA ALA A 356 37.35 -12.94 9.97
C ALA A 356 36.33 -12.27 10.90
N PRO A 357 35.59 -13.03 11.75
CA PRO A 357 34.68 -12.40 12.71
C PRO A 357 35.49 -11.34 13.46
N PRO A 358 35.13 -10.04 13.38
CA PRO A 358 35.79 -9.06 14.20
C PRO A 358 35.56 -9.52 15.65
N LEU A 359 36.46 -9.13 16.55
CA LEU A 359 36.34 -9.31 18.00
C LEU A 359 35.13 -8.52 18.60
N GLY A 360 33.97 -8.63 17.96
CA GLY A 360 32.73 -7.88 18.11
C GLY A 360 31.50 -8.67 17.61
N ALA A 361 31.59 -10.00 17.40
CA ALA A 361 30.44 -10.89 17.16
C ALA A 361 29.40 -10.85 18.32
N THR A 362 29.79 -10.30 19.47
CA THR A 362 28.90 -10.02 20.61
C THR A 362 27.94 -8.85 20.34
N LEU A 363 28.26 -7.91 19.43
CA LEU A 363 27.42 -6.76 19.11
C LEU A 363 26.27 -7.09 18.15
N LEU A 364 26.36 -8.21 17.41
CA LEU A 364 25.24 -8.71 16.59
C LEU A 364 24.06 -9.21 17.44
N GLN A 365 24.30 -9.57 18.71
CA GLN A 365 23.25 -10.06 19.61
C GLN A 365 22.23 -8.98 19.99
N PHE A 366 22.62 -7.70 19.86
CA PHE A 366 21.79 -6.54 20.19
C PHE A 366 21.04 -5.96 18.99
N GLN A 367 21.12 -6.59 17.81
CA GLN A 367 20.33 -6.16 16.66
C GLN A 367 18.85 -6.40 16.95
N THR A 368 18.08 -5.32 17.01
CA THR A 368 16.62 -5.33 17.24
C THR A 368 15.83 -5.61 15.97
N ARG A 369 16.48 -5.58 14.81
CA ARG A 369 15.93 -5.90 13.50
C ARG A 369 16.93 -6.72 12.71
N TYR A 370 16.53 -7.87 12.19
CA TYR A 370 17.32 -8.67 11.25
C TYR A 370 16.41 -9.47 10.33
N VAL A 371 16.93 -9.91 9.19
CA VAL A 371 16.22 -10.74 8.23
C VAL A 371 16.66 -12.19 8.43
N ASN A 372 15.70 -13.09 8.56
CA ASN A 372 15.95 -14.53 8.71
C ASN A 372 16.32 -15.16 7.36
N GLU A 373 16.86 -16.39 7.37
CA GLU A 373 17.20 -17.17 6.17
C GLU A 373 16.01 -17.34 5.21
N LYS A 374 14.78 -17.28 5.75
CA LYS A 374 13.52 -17.35 5.00
C LYS A 374 13.09 -16.01 4.35
N GLY A 375 13.83 -14.92 4.53
CA GLY A 375 13.45 -13.57 4.07
C GLY A 375 12.45 -12.84 4.98
N GLU A 376 12.03 -13.45 6.09
CA GLU A 376 11.14 -12.85 7.09
C GLU A 376 11.91 -11.82 7.92
N THR A 377 11.30 -10.67 8.22
CA THR A 377 11.93 -9.65 9.07
C THR A 377 11.54 -9.88 10.52
N VAL A 378 12.54 -10.11 11.37
CA VAL A 378 12.37 -10.32 12.80
C VAL A 378 12.65 -9.01 13.53
N TYR A 379 11.68 -8.62 14.33
CA TYR A 379 11.70 -7.46 15.20
C TYR A 379 11.79 -7.90 16.66
N ARG A 380 12.54 -7.15 17.46
CA ARG A 380 12.63 -7.32 18.91
C ARG A 380 12.23 -6.04 19.61
N LYS A 381 11.90 -6.19 20.89
CA LYS A 381 11.75 -5.10 21.85
C LYS A 381 12.98 -4.18 21.82
N HIS A 382 12.76 -2.87 21.92
CA HIS A 382 13.85 -1.89 21.89
C HIS A 382 14.87 -2.13 23.02
N ILE A 383 16.17 -1.91 22.76
CA ILE A 383 17.24 -2.17 23.74
C ILE A 383 17.13 -1.33 25.01
N ALA A 384 16.49 -0.17 24.95
CA ALA A 384 16.24 0.65 26.14
C ALA A 384 15.40 -0.09 27.20
N ILE A 385 14.53 -1.00 26.77
CA ILE A 385 13.72 -1.83 27.66
C ILE A 385 14.60 -2.83 28.41
N TRP A 386 15.53 -3.46 27.68
CA TRP A 386 16.54 -4.32 28.29
C TRP A 386 17.34 -3.55 29.35
N TRP A 387 17.83 -2.35 29.03
CA TRP A 387 18.55 -1.51 29.99
C TRP A 387 17.71 -1.12 31.21
N GLN A 388 16.45 -0.72 30.98
CA GLN A 388 15.51 -0.33 32.03
C GLN A 388 15.21 -1.48 33.01
N HIS A 389 15.04 -2.71 32.49
CA HIS A 389 14.80 -3.87 33.35
C HIS A 389 16.08 -4.45 33.95
N MET A 390 17.22 -4.32 33.27
CA MET A 390 18.53 -4.78 33.74
C MET A 390 19.07 -3.92 34.88
N SER A 391 18.70 -2.64 34.97
CA SER A 391 19.20 -1.75 36.03
C SER A 391 18.79 -2.19 37.45
N LEU A 392 17.60 -2.78 37.63
CA LEU A 392 17.12 -3.23 38.95
C LEU A 392 17.94 -4.40 39.52
N PRO A 393 18.14 -5.54 38.82
CA PRO A 393 19.00 -6.60 39.32
C PRO A 393 20.47 -6.16 39.41
N LEU A 394 20.94 -5.28 38.52
CA LEU A 394 22.30 -4.73 38.60
C LEU A 394 22.51 -3.85 39.84
N LEU A 395 21.52 -3.00 40.19
CA LEU A 395 21.53 -2.23 41.44
C LEU A 395 21.49 -3.14 42.67
N LEU A 396 20.73 -4.23 42.60
CA LEU A 396 20.68 -5.23 43.66
C LEU A 396 22.05 -5.93 43.83
N ILE A 397 22.70 -6.35 42.74
CA ILE A 397 24.07 -6.89 42.75
C ILE A 397 25.04 -5.88 43.36
N ALA A 398 25.02 -4.63 42.89
CA ALA A 398 25.91 -3.59 43.37
C ALA A 398 25.68 -3.31 44.87
N GLY A 399 24.43 -3.19 45.32
CA GLY A 399 24.08 -3.00 46.72
C GLY A 399 24.51 -4.18 47.60
N SER A 400 24.32 -5.41 47.13
CA SER A 400 24.77 -6.63 47.82
C SER A 400 26.30 -6.73 47.90
N LEU A 401 27.02 -6.34 46.84
CA LEU A 401 28.47 -6.31 46.81
C LEU A 401 29.02 -5.24 47.76
N ILE A 402 28.43 -4.04 47.76
CA ILE A 402 28.76 -2.97 48.71
C ILE A 402 28.53 -3.44 50.15
N ALA A 403 27.39 -4.09 50.45
CA ALA A 403 27.10 -4.61 51.78
C ALA A 403 28.13 -5.67 52.23
N LEU A 404 28.56 -6.56 51.33
CA LEU A 404 29.62 -7.53 51.59
C LEU A 404 30.98 -6.86 51.85
N VAL A 405 31.34 -5.85 51.07
CA VAL A 405 32.58 -5.08 51.25
C VAL A 405 32.58 -4.32 52.58
N LEU A 406 31.47 -3.67 52.94
CA LEU A 406 31.31 -2.97 54.23
C LEU A 406 31.38 -3.94 55.41
N THR A 407 30.87 -5.16 55.24
CA THR A 407 31.02 -6.24 56.23
C THR A 407 32.49 -6.65 56.38
N PHE A 408 33.20 -6.81 55.27
CA PHE A 408 34.59 -7.24 55.22
C PHE A 408 35.56 -6.22 55.85
N ILE A 409 35.33 -4.92 55.62
CA ILE A 409 36.14 -3.82 56.18
C ILE A 409 35.73 -3.50 57.64
N ASN A 410 34.89 -4.35 58.26
CA ASN A 410 34.47 -4.23 59.66
C ASN A 410 33.68 -2.94 60.00
N VAL A 411 33.07 -2.29 59.01
CA VAL A 411 32.28 -1.05 59.19
C VAL A 411 30.93 -1.34 59.85
N ILE A 412 30.36 -2.53 59.59
CA ILE A 412 29.06 -2.96 60.14
C ILE A 412 29.24 -3.51 61.58
N GLU A 413 28.29 -3.22 62.47
CA GLU A 413 28.28 -3.74 63.85
C GLU A 413 28.30 -5.27 63.91
N PRO A 414 28.98 -5.89 64.90
CA PRO A 414 29.14 -7.34 64.98
C PRO A 414 27.84 -8.16 64.96
N SER A 415 26.77 -7.66 65.56
CA SER A 415 25.44 -8.28 65.60
C SER A 415 24.79 -8.39 64.22
N LEU A 416 25.00 -7.38 63.36
CA LEU A 416 24.44 -7.31 62.01
C LEU A 416 25.26 -8.10 60.98
N ARG A 417 26.53 -8.42 61.27
CA ARG A 417 27.40 -9.18 60.34
C ARG A 417 26.92 -10.60 60.07
N ALA A 418 26.32 -11.24 61.07
CA ALA A 418 25.76 -12.59 60.92
C ALA A 418 24.62 -12.64 59.89
N ILE A 419 23.96 -11.50 59.65
CA ILE A 419 22.84 -11.36 58.70
C ILE A 419 23.32 -10.78 57.37
N SER A 420 24.28 -9.84 57.39
CA SER A 420 24.75 -9.14 56.19
C SER A 420 25.48 -10.05 55.19
N ILE A 421 26.21 -11.07 55.66
CA ILE A 421 26.88 -12.05 54.79
C ILE A 421 25.87 -12.92 54.03
N PRO A 422 24.98 -13.69 54.71
CA PRO A 422 24.00 -14.50 54.00
C PRO A 422 23.02 -13.64 53.20
N GLY A 423 22.64 -12.45 53.69
CA GLY A 423 21.80 -11.50 52.96
C GLY A 423 22.48 -10.95 51.70
N GLY A 424 23.77 -10.60 51.78
CA GLY A 424 24.56 -10.12 50.65
C GLY A 424 24.78 -11.21 49.59
N LEU A 425 25.07 -12.44 50.00
CA LEU A 425 25.21 -13.58 49.08
C LEU A 425 23.87 -13.96 48.43
N ALA A 426 22.77 -13.97 49.20
CA ALA A 426 21.44 -14.20 48.67
C ALA A 426 21.04 -13.10 47.68
N GLY A 427 21.33 -11.84 48.00
CA GLY A 427 21.11 -10.72 47.10
C GLY A 427 21.92 -10.86 45.80
N LEU A 428 23.21 -11.17 45.87
CA LEU A 428 24.02 -11.45 44.66
C LEU A 428 23.41 -12.58 43.81
N ALA A 429 22.99 -13.68 44.42
CA ALA A 429 22.37 -14.80 43.71
C ALA A 429 21.05 -14.39 43.04
N VAL A 430 20.17 -13.71 43.76
CA VAL A 430 18.89 -13.20 43.22
C VAL A 430 19.13 -12.20 42.10
N GLY A 431 20.11 -11.31 42.25
CA GLY A 431 20.49 -10.34 41.23
C GLY A 431 21.02 -11.00 39.96
N ILE A 432 21.91 -11.99 40.09
CA ILE A 432 22.45 -12.74 38.94
C ILE A 432 21.33 -13.52 38.22
N ILE A 433 20.46 -14.20 38.97
CA ILE A 433 19.29 -14.90 38.42
C ILE A 433 18.36 -13.89 37.73
N GLY A 434 18.15 -12.72 38.32
CA GLY A 434 17.37 -11.63 37.74
C GLY A 434 17.95 -11.11 36.43
N CYS A 435 19.27 -10.89 36.36
CA CYS A 435 19.95 -10.50 35.12
C CYS A 435 19.76 -11.55 34.02
N PHE A 436 19.95 -12.83 34.36
CA PHE A 436 19.72 -13.93 33.42
C PHE A 436 18.26 -13.96 32.95
N TRP A 437 17.31 -13.75 33.87
CA TRP A 437 15.89 -13.75 33.55
C TRP A 437 15.52 -12.62 32.59
N VAL A 438 15.92 -11.39 32.88
CA VAL A 438 15.65 -10.20 32.04
C VAL A 438 16.30 -10.33 30.66
N ASP A 439 17.56 -10.80 30.61
CA ASP A 439 18.27 -11.00 29.35
C ASP A 439 17.60 -12.10 28.51
N TRP A 440 17.18 -13.20 29.13
CA TRP A 440 16.49 -14.29 28.44
C TRP A 440 15.12 -13.84 27.91
N ASP A 441 14.33 -13.13 28.71
CA ASP A 441 13.00 -12.63 28.31
C ASP A 441 13.11 -11.72 27.09
N TRP A 442 14.01 -10.73 27.14
CA TRP A 442 14.22 -9.80 26.03
C TRP A 442 14.76 -10.48 24.76
N ARG A 443 15.62 -11.50 24.89
CA ARG A 443 16.18 -12.24 23.74
C ARG A 443 15.16 -13.15 23.06
N ASN A 444 14.20 -13.67 23.80
CA ASN A 444 13.25 -14.67 23.31
C ASN A 444 11.89 -14.09 22.91
N ASP A 445 11.59 -12.85 23.33
CA ASP A 445 10.44 -12.09 22.84
C ASP A 445 10.73 -11.49 21.46
N MET A 446 10.05 -12.01 20.45
CA MET A 446 10.25 -11.57 19.07
C MET A 446 8.94 -11.51 18.27
N TYR A 447 8.92 -10.54 17.38
CA TYR A 447 7.83 -10.30 16.43
C TYR A 447 8.36 -10.59 15.03
N ILE A 448 7.77 -11.57 14.35
CA ILE A 448 8.20 -11.99 13.01
C ILE A 448 7.17 -11.49 12.01
N VAL A 449 7.59 -10.62 11.09
CA VAL A 449 6.80 -10.17 9.96
C VAL A 449 7.25 -10.96 8.74
N GLY A 450 6.49 -12.01 8.42
CA GLY A 450 6.65 -12.79 7.20
C GLY A 450 5.88 -12.21 6.03
N ASP A 451 5.91 -12.90 4.89
CA ASP A 451 5.22 -12.43 3.68
C ASP A 451 3.70 -12.53 3.81
N ARG A 452 3.20 -13.63 4.39
CA ARG A 452 1.77 -13.93 4.51
C ARG A 452 1.25 -13.93 5.94
N THR A 453 2.14 -14.06 6.92
CA THR A 453 1.77 -14.12 8.34
C THR A 453 2.61 -13.16 9.19
N VAL A 454 1.98 -12.65 10.24
CA VAL A 454 2.62 -11.96 11.35
C VAL A 454 2.59 -12.90 12.54
N THR A 455 3.75 -13.21 13.11
CA THR A 455 3.86 -14.10 14.28
C THR A 455 4.39 -13.31 15.47
N LEU A 456 3.69 -13.37 16.60
CA LEU A 456 4.12 -12.82 17.88
C LEU A 456 4.54 -14.00 18.76
N ILE A 457 5.81 -14.04 19.14
CA ILE A 457 6.39 -15.10 19.97
C ILE A 457 6.74 -14.49 21.32
N HIS A 458 6.00 -14.92 22.34
CA HIS A 458 6.29 -14.62 23.74
C HIS A 458 6.73 -15.90 24.44
N ARG A 459 7.94 -15.91 24.97
CA ARG A 459 8.47 -17.07 25.71
C ARG A 459 8.78 -16.64 27.14
N ARG A 460 8.41 -17.47 28.11
CA ARG A 460 8.83 -17.32 29.51
C ARG A 460 9.82 -18.44 29.87
N PRO A 461 10.82 -18.18 30.72
CA PRO A 461 11.83 -19.20 31.02
C PRO A 461 11.22 -20.36 31.80
N LEU A 462 11.95 -21.47 31.87
CA LEU A 462 11.59 -22.68 32.62
C LEU A 462 10.30 -23.38 32.13
N TRP A 463 9.94 -23.25 30.84
CA TRP A 463 8.73 -23.87 30.26
C TRP A 463 7.41 -23.48 30.94
N LEU A 464 7.38 -22.37 31.69
CA LEU A 464 6.20 -22.00 32.48
C LEU A 464 5.03 -21.55 31.60
N GLN A 465 5.30 -20.88 30.48
CA GLN A 465 4.27 -20.46 29.52
C GLN A 465 4.91 -20.01 28.21
N ASN A 466 4.47 -20.56 27.07
CA ASN A 466 4.84 -20.07 25.74
C ASN A 466 3.56 -19.68 25.01
N GLN A 467 3.54 -18.48 24.43
CA GLN A 467 2.42 -17.98 23.63
C GLN A 467 2.94 -17.61 22.24
N ASN A 468 2.43 -18.31 21.22
CA ASN A 468 2.72 -18.05 19.82
C ASN A 468 1.42 -17.67 19.11
N ASP A 469 1.23 -16.38 18.86
CA ASP A 469 0.08 -15.88 18.16
C ASP A 469 0.45 -15.66 16.69
N GLN A 470 -0.23 -16.37 15.78
CA GLN A 470 -0.04 -16.21 14.34
C GLN A 470 -1.28 -15.57 13.70
N VAL A 471 -1.07 -14.52 12.92
CA VAL A 471 -2.10 -13.76 12.23
C VAL A 471 -1.79 -13.75 10.74
N LEU A 472 -2.78 -14.02 9.89
CA LEU A 472 -2.61 -13.87 8.44
C LEU A 472 -2.68 -12.39 8.07
N LEU A 473 -1.76 -11.91 7.22
CA LEU A 473 -1.79 -10.52 6.72
C LEU A 473 -3.11 -10.21 5.99
N SER A 474 -3.74 -11.20 5.37
CA SER A 474 -5.05 -11.06 4.73
C SER A 474 -6.21 -10.87 5.73
N GLN A 475 -6.02 -11.15 7.02
CA GLN A 475 -7.02 -10.93 8.09
C GLN A 475 -6.80 -9.62 8.85
N VAL A 476 -5.76 -8.85 8.50
CA VAL A 476 -5.50 -7.54 9.10
C VAL A 476 -6.49 -6.51 8.53
N ASP A 477 -7.19 -5.80 9.39
CA ASP A 477 -8.17 -4.77 9.03
C ASP A 477 -7.52 -3.38 8.95
N SER A 478 -6.78 -2.99 10.00
CA SER A 478 -6.03 -1.74 10.06
C SER A 478 -4.75 -1.89 10.85
N VAL A 479 -3.76 -1.04 10.56
CA VAL A 479 -2.49 -1.01 11.30
C VAL A 479 -2.27 0.39 11.86
N VAL A 480 -1.97 0.48 13.15
CA VAL A 480 -1.75 1.75 13.86
C VAL A 480 -0.38 1.73 14.52
N ALA A 481 0.50 2.65 14.14
CA ALA A 481 1.75 2.91 14.85
C ALA A 481 1.54 4.05 15.86
N SER A 482 2.08 3.92 17.07
CA SER A 482 2.11 5.03 18.01
C SER A 482 3.41 5.08 18.82
N SER A 483 4.06 6.24 18.86
CA SER A 483 5.16 6.54 19.77
C SER A 483 4.70 7.57 20.81
N GLY A 484 5.08 7.42 22.08
CA GLY A 484 4.51 8.22 23.18
C GLY A 484 5.51 8.76 24.17
N GLY A 485 5.58 10.08 24.32
CA GLY A 485 6.42 10.73 25.32
C GLY A 485 7.78 11.15 24.78
N LEU A 486 8.53 11.87 25.61
CA LEU A 486 9.82 12.43 25.25
C LEU A 486 10.86 11.34 24.96
N PHE A 487 10.92 10.32 25.82
CA PHE A 487 11.88 9.22 25.70
C PHE A 487 11.61 8.35 24.48
N ASP A 488 10.34 7.99 24.23
CA ASP A 488 9.99 7.12 23.12
C ASP A 488 10.25 7.80 21.77
N ASN A 489 9.92 9.09 21.62
CA ASN A 489 10.24 9.84 20.40
C ASN A 489 11.75 10.07 20.22
N LEU A 490 12.49 10.35 21.30
CA LEU A 490 13.94 10.56 21.22
C LEU A 490 14.69 9.29 20.83
N LEU A 491 14.27 8.15 21.38
CA LEU A 491 14.85 6.83 21.09
C LEU A 491 14.24 6.18 19.84
N GLY A 492 13.22 6.81 19.24
CA GLY A 492 12.52 6.29 18.07
C GLY A 492 11.84 4.95 18.33
N MET A 493 11.26 4.74 19.51
CA MET A 493 10.55 3.52 19.91
C MET A 493 9.06 3.78 20.11
N GLY A 494 8.23 2.74 19.98
CA GLY A 494 6.80 2.83 20.23
C GLY A 494 6.07 1.53 19.92
N ASP A 495 4.76 1.57 19.90
CA ASP A 495 3.92 0.39 19.72
C ASP A 495 3.33 0.32 18.32
N VAL A 496 3.11 -0.90 17.80
CA VAL A 496 2.33 -1.14 16.57
C VAL A 496 1.15 -2.04 16.90
N ARG A 497 -0.07 -1.55 16.69
CA ARG A 497 -1.31 -2.29 16.91
C ARG A 497 -1.89 -2.74 15.59
N ILE A 498 -2.24 -4.01 15.54
CA ILE A 498 -2.81 -4.69 14.38
C ILE A 498 -4.22 -5.11 14.75
N SER A 499 -5.20 -4.47 14.12
CA SER A 499 -6.61 -4.81 14.29
C SER A 499 -6.99 -5.91 13.30
N LEU A 500 -7.74 -6.90 13.76
CA LEU A 500 -8.17 -8.04 12.96
C LEU A 500 -9.60 -7.83 12.44
N VAL A 501 -9.89 -8.42 11.29
CA VAL A 501 -11.23 -8.44 10.68
C VAL A 501 -12.21 -9.16 11.61
N GLY A 502 -13.32 -8.50 11.95
CA GLY A 502 -14.32 -9.03 12.89
C GLY A 502 -13.83 -9.08 14.35
N GLY A 503 -12.71 -8.41 14.66
CA GLY A 503 -12.22 -8.28 16.03
C GLY A 503 -12.94 -7.18 16.82
N ASP A 504 -13.26 -7.50 18.07
CA ASP A 504 -13.78 -6.54 19.04
C ASP A 504 -12.64 -5.67 19.61
N LYS A 505 -13.02 -4.56 20.26
CA LYS A 505 -12.04 -3.71 20.97
C LYS A 505 -11.28 -4.52 22.01
N GLY A 506 -9.95 -4.58 21.88
CA GLY A 506 -9.07 -5.33 22.78
C GLY A 506 -8.57 -6.67 22.22
N SER A 507 -9.08 -7.13 21.07
CA SER A 507 -8.50 -8.29 20.36
C SER A 507 -7.32 -7.92 19.44
N GLU A 508 -6.85 -6.67 19.52
CA GLU A 508 -5.73 -6.14 18.74
C GLU A 508 -4.43 -6.86 19.12
N LYS A 509 -3.61 -7.19 18.12
CA LYS A 509 -2.26 -7.70 18.37
C LYS A 509 -1.28 -6.54 18.44
N VAL A 510 -0.54 -6.45 19.53
CA VAL A 510 0.32 -5.30 19.82
C VAL A 510 1.78 -5.71 19.81
N PHE A 511 2.56 -5.00 19.03
CA PHE A 511 4.02 -5.03 19.10
C PHE A 511 4.41 -3.97 20.11
N GLU A 512 4.94 -4.39 21.25
CA GLU A 512 5.22 -3.48 22.36
C GLU A 512 6.61 -2.89 22.22
N ARG A 513 6.69 -1.56 22.24
CA ARG A 513 7.93 -0.78 22.37
C ARG A 513 9.03 -1.24 21.39
N VAL A 514 8.64 -1.39 20.14
CA VAL A 514 9.49 -1.75 19.01
C VAL A 514 10.24 -0.53 18.45
N PRO A 515 11.44 -0.72 17.85
CA PRO A 515 12.15 0.34 17.17
C PRO A 515 11.38 0.78 15.91
N GLN A 516 11.30 2.09 15.70
CA GLN A 516 10.76 2.73 14.50
C GLN A 516 9.37 2.17 14.10
N PRO A 517 8.33 2.35 14.94
CA PRO A 517 7.02 1.73 14.74
C PRO A 517 6.37 2.12 13.40
N GLU A 518 6.63 3.34 12.91
CA GLU A 518 6.15 3.83 11.60
C GLU A 518 6.71 2.99 10.43
N GLN A 519 7.96 2.52 10.51
CA GLN A 519 8.54 1.68 9.46
C GLN A 519 7.95 0.28 9.47
N ILE A 520 7.72 -0.29 10.66
CA ILE A 520 7.09 -1.60 10.83
C ILE A 520 5.67 -1.58 10.28
N GLN A 521 4.91 -0.53 10.60
CA GLN A 521 3.57 -0.31 10.09
C GLN A 521 3.56 -0.22 8.56
N ALA A 522 4.46 0.59 7.97
CA ALA A 522 4.59 0.71 6.52
C ALA A 522 5.00 -0.61 5.85
N GLU A 523 5.86 -1.40 6.50
CA GLU A 523 6.28 -2.72 6.02
C GLU A 523 5.14 -3.73 6.04
N ILE A 524 4.44 -3.88 7.17
CA ILE A 524 3.29 -4.79 7.30
C ILE A 524 2.25 -4.45 6.24
N SER A 525 1.94 -3.16 6.08
CA SER A 525 0.96 -2.72 5.12
C SER A 525 1.40 -2.95 3.66
N SER A 526 2.69 -2.76 3.35
CA SER A 526 3.23 -3.05 2.02
C SER A 526 3.23 -4.54 1.70
N ARG A 527 3.57 -5.40 2.67
CA ARG A 527 3.50 -6.86 2.53
C ARG A 527 2.06 -7.34 2.41
N GLN A 528 1.12 -6.72 3.13
CA GLN A 528 -0.30 -7.01 3.03
C GLN A 528 -0.82 -6.77 1.62
N ALA A 529 -0.49 -5.61 1.04
CA ALA A 529 -0.87 -5.27 -0.34
C ALA A 529 -0.29 -6.26 -1.36
N ARG A 530 1.00 -6.65 -1.21
CA ARG A 530 1.65 -7.64 -2.09
C ARG A 530 1.02 -9.04 -1.98
N THR A 531 0.79 -9.51 -0.75
CA THR A 531 0.17 -10.82 -0.51
C THR A 531 -1.24 -10.88 -1.05
N LYS A 532 -2.00 -9.78 -0.91
CA LYS A 532 -3.32 -9.70 -1.51
C LYS A 532 -3.28 -9.78 -3.04
N ALA A 533 -2.41 -9.01 -3.68
CA ALA A 533 -2.24 -9.06 -5.14
C ALA A 533 -1.89 -10.47 -5.63
N GLN A 534 -1.03 -11.20 -4.90
CA GLN A 534 -0.73 -12.61 -5.20
C GLN A 534 -1.93 -13.54 -5.05
N ILE A 535 -2.75 -13.36 -4.00
CA ILE A 535 -3.95 -14.18 -3.79
C ILE A 535 -4.95 -13.94 -4.93
N GLU A 536 -5.18 -12.69 -5.32
CA GLU A 536 -6.07 -12.34 -6.43
C GLU A 536 -5.58 -12.93 -7.75
N GLU A 537 -4.26 -12.92 -8.02
CA GLU A 537 -3.70 -13.54 -9.21
C GLU A 537 -3.88 -15.06 -9.23
N VAL A 538 -3.67 -15.74 -8.09
CA VAL A 538 -3.87 -17.18 -7.96
C VAL A 538 -5.35 -17.55 -8.09
N ASP A 539 -6.24 -16.79 -7.48
CA ASP A 539 -7.69 -17.02 -7.57
C ASP A 539 -8.18 -16.79 -9.00
N THR A 540 -7.68 -15.76 -9.66
CA THR A 540 -7.92 -15.54 -11.10
C THR A 540 -7.44 -16.74 -11.89
N ARG A 541 -6.22 -17.25 -11.65
CA ARG A 541 -5.68 -18.44 -12.34
C ARG A 541 -6.53 -19.70 -12.10
N ARG A 542 -6.94 -19.97 -10.87
CA ARG A 542 -7.81 -21.12 -10.54
C ARG A 542 -9.15 -21.03 -11.25
N GLN A 543 -9.75 -19.84 -11.30
CA GLN A 543 -10.97 -19.61 -12.07
C GLN A 543 -10.74 -19.86 -13.57
N ARG A 544 -9.60 -19.43 -14.13
CA ARG A 544 -9.23 -19.71 -15.53
C ARG A 544 -9.16 -21.22 -15.81
N GLU A 545 -8.53 -21.98 -14.92
CA GLU A 545 -8.41 -23.45 -15.05
C GLU A 545 -9.78 -24.14 -14.96
N ALA A 546 -10.63 -23.75 -14.01
CA ALA A 546 -11.98 -24.32 -13.86
C ALA A 546 -12.88 -24.05 -15.08
N ILE A 547 -12.85 -22.83 -15.64
CA ILE A 547 -13.65 -22.51 -16.85
C ILE A 547 -13.19 -23.35 -18.04
N ALA A 548 -11.88 -23.51 -18.22
CA ALA A 548 -11.33 -24.35 -19.30
C ALA A 548 -11.80 -25.80 -19.18
N GLU A 549 -11.83 -26.35 -17.96
CA GLU A 549 -12.34 -27.69 -17.68
C GLU A 549 -13.85 -27.81 -18.00
N TYR A 550 -14.67 -26.86 -17.54
CA TYR A 550 -16.11 -26.84 -17.85
C TYR A 550 -16.40 -26.77 -19.35
N LEU A 551 -15.68 -25.92 -20.09
CA LEU A 551 -15.85 -25.80 -21.54
C LEU A 551 -15.45 -27.09 -22.27
N THR A 552 -14.37 -27.73 -21.83
CA THR A 552 -13.91 -29.01 -22.37
C THR A 552 -14.94 -30.12 -22.12
N ALA A 553 -15.44 -30.23 -20.89
CA ALA A 553 -16.47 -31.19 -20.52
C ALA A 553 -17.79 -30.96 -21.29
N TYR A 554 -18.21 -29.70 -21.44
CA TYR A 554 -19.37 -29.35 -22.24
C TYR A 554 -19.19 -29.77 -23.71
N HIS A 555 -18.01 -29.51 -24.28
CA HIS A 555 -17.71 -29.90 -25.66
C HIS A 555 -17.67 -31.43 -25.85
N GLU A 556 -17.12 -32.17 -24.90
CA GLU A 556 -17.13 -33.64 -24.90
C GLU A 556 -18.57 -34.17 -24.95
N THR A 557 -19.49 -33.59 -24.17
CA THR A 557 -20.91 -33.99 -24.23
C THR A 557 -21.57 -33.69 -25.58
N LEU A 558 -21.22 -32.56 -26.22
CA LEU A 558 -21.72 -32.17 -27.54
C LEU A 558 -21.20 -33.07 -28.67
N THR A 559 -19.91 -33.42 -28.64
CA THR A 559 -19.31 -34.35 -29.62
C THR A 559 -19.82 -35.77 -29.42
N ARG A 560 -20.01 -36.22 -28.17
CA ARG A 560 -20.57 -37.53 -27.87
C ARG A 560 -22.04 -37.68 -28.27
N ASN A 561 -22.81 -36.59 -28.24
CA ASN A 561 -24.20 -36.54 -28.68
C ASN A 561 -24.38 -36.10 -30.14
N SER A 562 -23.31 -35.88 -30.90
CA SER A 562 -23.40 -35.65 -32.35
C SER A 562 -23.61 -36.99 -33.05
N PRO A 563 -24.78 -37.27 -33.67
CA PRO A 563 -25.00 -38.54 -34.34
C PRO A 563 -24.12 -38.61 -35.59
N THR A 564 -23.11 -39.48 -35.57
CA THR A 564 -22.48 -40.01 -36.78
C THR A 564 -23.51 -40.80 -37.58
N GLY A 565 -24.29 -40.10 -38.39
CA GLY A 565 -25.05 -40.65 -39.50
C GLY A 565 -24.25 -40.45 -40.78
N VAL A 566 -23.66 -41.51 -41.31
CA VAL A 566 -23.14 -41.55 -42.68
C VAL A 566 -24.33 -41.31 -43.61
N ILE A 567 -24.48 -40.08 -44.14
CA ILE A 567 -25.43 -39.82 -45.22
C ILE A 567 -24.70 -40.06 -46.53
N ASN A 568 -24.76 -41.31 -47.00
CA ASN A 568 -24.52 -41.63 -48.40
C ASN A 568 -25.55 -40.89 -49.24
N ALA A 569 -25.10 -39.97 -50.09
CA ALA A 569 -25.91 -39.39 -51.13
C ALA A 569 -26.26 -40.48 -52.15
N SER A 570 -27.48 -41.02 -52.08
CA SER A 570 -28.07 -41.73 -53.21
C SER A 570 -29.57 -41.45 -53.29
N ALA A 571 -29.92 -40.71 -54.34
CA ALA A 571 -31.18 -40.54 -55.03
C ALA A 571 -32.48 -40.96 -54.31
N ALA A 572 -33.38 -39.97 -54.13
CA ALA A 572 -34.82 -40.20 -54.06
C ALA A 572 -35.59 -39.13 -54.89
N PRO A 573 -36.72 -39.51 -55.54
CA PRO A 573 -37.34 -38.80 -56.67
C PRO A 573 -38.30 -37.65 -56.23
N PRO A 574 -38.85 -36.83 -57.15
CA PRO A 574 -39.51 -35.57 -56.78
C PRO A 574 -40.86 -35.81 -56.08
N PRO A 575 -41.37 -34.82 -55.32
CA PRO A 575 -42.48 -35.05 -54.40
C PRO A 575 -43.82 -35.13 -55.13
N THR A 576 -44.57 -36.20 -54.86
CA THR A 576 -46.01 -36.28 -55.13
C THR A 576 -46.78 -35.53 -54.05
N VAL A 577 -47.62 -34.59 -54.48
CA VAL A 577 -48.61 -33.88 -53.67
C VAL A 577 -49.66 -34.86 -53.13
N ASN A 578 -49.94 -34.81 -51.82
CA ASN A 578 -51.20 -35.29 -51.25
C ASN A 578 -51.55 -34.50 -49.97
N PRO A 579 -52.85 -34.39 -49.62
CA PRO A 579 -53.41 -33.21 -48.95
C PRO A 579 -53.30 -33.23 -47.42
N ALA A 580 -53.45 -32.03 -46.85
CA ALA A 580 -53.29 -31.69 -45.44
C ALA A 580 -54.21 -32.47 -44.46
N PRO A 581 -53.70 -32.89 -43.29
CA PRO A 581 -54.52 -33.27 -42.13
C PRO A 581 -54.95 -32.05 -41.29
N PRO A 582 -56.04 -32.15 -40.50
CA PRO A 582 -56.71 -31.00 -39.89
C PRO A 582 -55.96 -30.41 -38.69
N ALA A 583 -56.26 -29.13 -38.42
CA ALA A 583 -55.63 -28.28 -37.42
C ALA A 583 -55.71 -28.84 -35.98
N ALA A 584 -54.57 -28.87 -35.29
CA ALA A 584 -54.48 -29.07 -33.85
C ALA A 584 -54.71 -27.73 -33.10
N PRO A 585 -55.30 -27.75 -31.90
CA PRO A 585 -55.78 -26.55 -31.20
C PRO A 585 -54.65 -25.69 -30.61
N VAL A 586 -54.90 -24.38 -30.59
CA VAL A 586 -54.00 -23.32 -30.11
C VAL A 586 -53.60 -23.52 -28.63
N PRO A 587 -52.31 -23.47 -28.26
CA PRO A 587 -51.90 -23.47 -26.85
C PRO A 587 -52.18 -22.10 -26.18
N ARG A 588 -52.69 -22.14 -24.95
CA ARG A 588 -52.97 -20.94 -24.13
C ARG A 588 -51.67 -20.19 -23.77
N PRO A 589 -51.69 -18.85 -23.64
CA PRO A 589 -50.51 -18.08 -23.28
C PRO A 589 -50.05 -18.38 -21.85
N LEU A 590 -48.74 -18.67 -21.72
CA LEU A 590 -48.03 -18.75 -20.44
C LEU A 590 -48.02 -17.38 -19.76
N ARG A 591 -48.40 -17.38 -18.48
CA ARG A 591 -48.51 -16.22 -17.60
C ARG A 591 -47.11 -15.72 -17.23
N ASP A 592 -46.91 -14.42 -17.43
CA ASP A 592 -45.71 -13.64 -17.07
C ASP A 592 -45.33 -13.82 -15.59
N GLY A 593 -44.09 -14.26 -15.36
CA GLY A 593 -43.50 -14.60 -14.06
C GLY A 593 -42.62 -13.50 -13.48
N SER A 594 -42.88 -12.23 -13.79
CA SER A 594 -42.09 -11.11 -13.27
C SER A 594 -42.91 -10.10 -12.46
N ARG A 595 -43.17 -10.41 -11.18
CA ARG A 595 -43.48 -9.41 -10.15
C ARG A 595 -42.81 -9.73 -8.81
N PRO A 596 -42.19 -8.75 -8.13
CA PRO A 596 -41.55 -8.95 -6.84
C PRO A 596 -42.60 -9.14 -5.71
N PRO A 597 -42.27 -9.87 -4.63
CA PRO A 597 -43.19 -10.11 -3.52
C PRO A 597 -43.46 -8.82 -2.73
N GLY A 598 -44.75 -8.53 -2.51
CA GLY A 598 -45.22 -7.41 -1.71
C GLY A 598 -45.11 -7.69 -0.20
N VAL A 599 -44.72 -6.66 0.54
CA VAL A 599 -44.63 -6.62 2.00
C VAL A 599 -46.03 -6.84 2.62
N PRO A 600 -46.21 -7.71 3.64
CA PRO A 600 -47.48 -7.82 4.35
C PRO A 600 -47.71 -6.61 5.26
N ARG A 601 -48.86 -5.96 5.09
CA ARG A 601 -49.40 -4.92 5.97
C ARG A 601 -50.16 -5.60 7.12
N ILE A 602 -49.67 -5.45 8.36
CA ILE A 602 -50.39 -5.89 9.57
C ILE A 602 -51.44 -4.83 9.91
N LEU A 603 -52.72 -5.21 9.93
CA LEU A 603 -53.78 -4.45 10.58
C LEU A 603 -53.99 -4.98 12.01
N PRO A 604 -54.41 -4.13 12.96
CA PRO A 604 -54.62 -4.52 14.35
C PRO A 604 -56.04 -5.08 14.53
N ASP A 605 -56.14 -6.24 15.18
CA ASP A 605 -57.42 -6.71 15.73
C ASP A 605 -57.50 -6.42 17.23
N SER A 606 -58.63 -5.81 17.57
CA SER A 606 -59.09 -5.43 18.90
C SER A 606 -59.81 -6.59 19.60
N SER A 607 -59.80 -6.54 20.94
CA SER A 607 -60.67 -7.27 21.89
C SER A 607 -60.42 -8.78 21.99
N SER A 608 -60.41 -9.43 23.15
CA SER A 608 -60.93 -9.14 24.49
C SER A 608 -60.38 -10.21 25.44
N ASP A 609 -60.21 -9.83 26.73
CA ASP A 609 -60.32 -10.68 27.93
C ASP A 609 -59.35 -11.86 28.06
N THR A 610 -58.77 -12.25 29.17
CA THR A 610 -58.86 -12.09 30.64
C THR A 610 -57.69 -13.01 31.07
N ASP A 611 -56.82 -12.72 32.03
CA ASP A 611 -57.02 -12.78 33.47
C ASP A 611 -55.63 -13.03 34.06
N SER A 612 -55.35 -12.51 35.26
CA SER A 612 -54.39 -13.05 36.25
C SER A 612 -52.89 -13.17 35.82
N ASP A 613 -51.84 -13.04 36.61
CA ASP A 613 -51.61 -12.89 38.03
C ASP A 613 -50.12 -12.52 38.21
N SER A 614 -49.81 -11.85 39.30
CA SER A 614 -48.55 -11.95 40.06
C SER A 614 -47.19 -11.56 39.43
N GLY A 615 -46.54 -10.57 40.07
CA GLY A 615 -45.30 -10.87 40.78
C GLY A 615 -43.97 -10.32 40.24
N ASN A 616 -43.49 -9.25 40.90
CA ASN A 616 -42.12 -9.02 41.36
C ASN A 616 -40.93 -9.47 40.48
N TYR A 617 -40.14 -8.53 39.96
CA TYR A 617 -38.92 -7.96 40.58
C TYR A 617 -38.28 -6.91 39.67
#